data_AF-A0A8S2SLB5-F1
#
_entry.id   AF-A0A8S2SLB5-F1
#
_cell.length_a   1.000
_cell.length_b   1.000
_cell.length_c   1.000
_cell.angle_alpha   90.00
_cell.angle_beta   90.00
_cell.angle_gamma   90.00
#
_symmetry.space_group_name_H-M   'P 1'
#
loop_
_entity.id
_entity.type
_entity.pdbx_description
1 polymer ?
#
loop_
_entity_poly.entity_id
_entity_poly.type
_entity_poly.pdbx_seq_one_letter_code
_entity_poly.pdbx_strand_id
1 'polypeptide(L)'
;MSILYTDNPKKGDWKVIPLIINDLQDPDLFIDDDGKAYMFWGSSNTYPIRAKTLDREDMFRPSKITYELFNLDENNHGWERFGENHGDT
;
A
#
# COMPACT_ATOMS: atom_id res chain seq x y z
N MET A 1 -5.85 -0.06 9.69
CA MET A 1 -5.66 -1.42 9.14
C MET A 1 -4.67 -2.19 10.01
N SER A 2 -4.87 -3.50 10.15
CA SER A 2 -3.94 -4.41 10.83
C SER A 2 -3.42 -5.44 9.83
N ILE A 3 -2.19 -5.91 10.02
CA ILE A 3 -1.64 -7.01 9.24
C ILE A 3 -2.08 -8.33 9.91
N LEU A 4 -2.65 -9.22 9.10
CA LEU A 4 -3.04 -10.56 9.50
C LEU A 4 -2.14 -11.59 8.83
N TYR A 5 -1.78 -12.66 9.54
CA TYR A 5 -0.96 -13.72 8.98
C TYR A 5 -1.41 -15.11 9.46
N THR A 6 -1.17 -16.13 8.62
CA THR A 6 -1.38 -17.55 8.93
C THR A 6 -0.46 -18.39 8.05
N ASP A 7 -0.09 -19.58 8.51
CA ASP A 7 0.55 -20.63 7.73
C ASP A 7 -0.46 -21.52 6.99
N ASN A 8 -1.77 -21.37 7.29
CA ASN A 8 -2.85 -22.16 6.72
C ASN A 8 -4.06 -21.29 6.31
N PRO A 9 -3.97 -20.56 5.19
CA PRO A 9 -5.02 -19.63 4.75
C PRO A 9 -6.38 -20.31 4.54
N LYS A 10 -6.38 -21.61 4.20
CA LYS A 10 -7.62 -22.39 4.00
C LYS A 10 -8.40 -22.63 5.30
N LYS A 11 -7.70 -22.75 6.43
CA LYS A 11 -8.33 -22.95 7.74
C LYS A 11 -8.90 -21.65 8.32
N GLY A 12 -8.36 -20.50 7.89
CA GLY A 12 -8.85 -19.18 8.31
C GLY A 12 -8.48 -18.79 9.74
N ASP A 13 -7.47 -19.43 10.34
CA ASP A 13 -6.97 -19.13 11.68
C ASP A 13 -5.92 -18.01 11.68
N TRP A 14 -6.36 -16.84 11.21
CA TRP A 14 -5.53 -15.65 11.11
C TRP A 14 -5.10 -15.12 12.48
N LYS A 15 -3.82 -14.82 12.61
CA LYS A 15 -3.22 -14.11 13.75
C LYS A 15 -3.06 -12.64 13.42
N VAL A 16 -3.24 -11.80 14.42
CA VAL A 16 -3.15 -10.34 14.29
C VAL A 16 -1.76 -9.86 14.69
N ILE A 17 -1.18 -8.94 13.92
CA ILE A 17 -0.11 -8.08 14.40
C ILE A 17 -0.77 -6.89 15.10
N PRO A 18 -0.50 -6.62 16.40
CA PRO A 18 -1.27 -5.67 17.23
C PRO A 18 -1.03 -4.20 16.88
N LEU A 19 -0.30 -3.91 15.81
CA LEU A 19 -0.10 -2.57 15.29
C LEU A 19 -1.21 -2.19 14.31
N ILE A 20 -1.72 -0.96 14.44
CA ILE A 20 -2.69 -0.39 13.50
C ILE A 20 -1.99 0.72 12.69
N ILE A 21 -2.06 0.61 11.37
CA ILE A 21 -1.63 1.66 10.43
C ILE A 21 -2.89 2.32 9.85
N ASN A 22 -2.98 3.64 9.95
CA ASN A 22 -4.17 4.42 9.55
C ASN A 22 -3.95 5.12 8.21
N ASP A 23 -5.02 5.68 7.65
CA ASP A 23 -5.01 6.54 6.45
C ASP A 23 -4.43 5.84 5.19
N LEU A 24 -4.72 4.55 5.07
CA LEU A 24 -4.37 3.73 3.91
C LEU A 24 -5.63 3.50 3.06
N GLN A 25 -5.61 3.98 1.81
CA GLN A 25 -6.56 3.59 0.77
C GLN A 25 -5.90 2.49 -0.07
N ASP A 26 -6.61 1.38 -0.27
CA ASP A 26 -6.16 0.23 -1.07
C ASP A 26 -4.70 -0.20 -0.79
N PRO A 27 -4.37 -0.57 0.46
CA PRO A 27 -3.00 -0.88 0.82
C PRO A 27 -2.50 -2.20 0.23
N ASP A 28 -1.20 -2.22 -0.06
CA ASP A 28 -0.45 -3.40 -0.46
C ASP A 28 0.82 -3.57 0.39
N LEU A 29 1.02 -4.78 0.91
CA LEU A 29 2.20 -5.16 1.69
C LEU A 29 3.16 -5.91 0.78
N PHE A 30 4.32 -5.32 0.55
CA PHE A 30 5.37 -5.93 -0.25
C PHE A 30 6.59 -6.24 0.61
N ILE A 31 7.11 -7.45 0.48
CA ILE A 31 8.39 -7.86 1.06
C ILE A 31 9.30 -8.19 -0.12
N ASP A 32 10.37 -7.41 -0.27
CA ASP A 32 11.30 -7.54 -1.38
C ASP A 32 12.27 -8.71 -1.15
N ASP A 33 13.02 -9.07 -2.19
CA ASP A 33 13.98 -10.19 -2.19
C ASP A 33 15.14 -9.98 -1.21
N ASP A 34 15.46 -8.73 -0.88
CA ASP A 34 16.45 -8.38 0.15
C ASP A 34 15.89 -8.45 1.58
N GLY A 35 14.63 -8.82 1.71
CA GLY A 35 13.92 -8.94 2.96
C GLY A 35 13.37 -7.63 3.53
N LYS A 36 13.55 -6.48 2.88
CA LYS A 36 12.91 -5.24 3.34
C LYS A 36 11.40 -5.29 3.07
N ALA A 37 10.64 -4.67 3.98
CA ALA A 37 9.19 -4.58 3.86
C ALA A 37 8.75 -3.15 3.58
N TYR A 38 7.69 -3.05 2.78
CA TYR A 38 7.11 -1.80 2.31
C TYR A 38 5.58 -1.89 2.39
N MET A 39 4.96 -0.79 2.80
CA MET A 39 3.53 -0.57 2.64
C MET A 39 3.33 0.44 1.52
N PHE A 40 2.59 0.03 0.48
CA PHE A 40 2.11 0.92 -0.58
C PHE A 40 0.63 1.22 -0.37
N TRP A 41 0.18 2.41 -0.76
CA TRP A 41 -1.23 2.78 -0.71
C TRP A 41 -1.52 4.01 -1.59
N GLY A 42 -2.80 4.29 -1.80
CA GLY A 42 -3.28 5.42 -2.59
C GLY A 42 -3.50 5.05 -4.05
N SER A 43 -3.10 5.93 -4.97
CA SER A 43 -3.54 5.99 -6.37
C SER A 43 -4.89 6.69 -6.53
N SER A 44 -4.84 8.01 -6.75
CA SER A 44 -5.99 8.80 -7.17
C SER A 44 -5.57 9.85 -8.21
N ASN A 45 -6.55 10.58 -8.75
CA ASN A 45 -6.31 11.73 -9.62
C ASN A 45 -5.61 12.91 -8.92
N THR A 46 -5.57 12.92 -7.59
CA THR A 46 -5.01 14.03 -6.80
C THR A 46 -3.77 13.59 -6.03
N TYR A 47 -3.74 12.33 -5.59
CA TYR A 47 -2.73 11.82 -4.68
C TYR A 47 -1.95 10.66 -5.30
N PRO A 48 -0.60 10.70 -5.24
CA PRO A 48 0.23 9.67 -5.84
C PRO A 48 0.06 8.33 -5.13
N ILE A 49 0.62 7.30 -5.74
CA ILE A 49 1.02 6.10 -5.00
C ILE A 49 2.07 6.54 -3.96
N ARG A 50 1.87 6.11 -2.72
CA ARG A 50 2.78 6.39 -1.60
C ARG A 50 3.39 5.11 -1.07
N ALA A 51 4.55 5.25 -0.43
CA ALA A 51 5.22 4.16 0.23
C ALA A 51 5.79 4.55 1.59
N LYS A 52 5.85 3.56 2.46
CA LYS A 52 6.57 3.57 3.73
C LYS A 52 7.37 2.29 3.86
N THR A 53 8.60 2.40 4.33
CA THR A 53 9.32 1.22 4.82
C THR A 53 8.73 0.74 6.13
N LEU A 54 8.78 -0.57 6.36
CA LEU A 54 8.30 -1.21 7.58
C LEU A 54 9.44 -1.96 8.27
N ASP A 55 9.48 -1.90 9.60
CA ASP A 55 10.39 -2.71 10.40
C ASP A 55 9.78 -4.10 10.68
N ARG A 56 10.26 -5.12 9.97
CA ARG A 56 9.76 -6.50 10.11
C ARG A 56 10.03 -7.11 11.49
N GLU A 57 11.10 -6.67 12.15
CA GLU A 57 11.52 -7.19 13.44
C GLU A 57 10.76 -6.51 14.58
N ASP A 58 10.19 -5.31 14.34
CA ASP A 58 9.30 -4.59 15.26
C ASP A 58 7.88 -4.45 14.67
N MET A 59 7.16 -5.56 14.58
CA MET A 59 5.71 -5.59 14.30
C MET A 59 5.30 -4.86 13.00
N PHE A 60 6.17 -4.82 11.99
CA PHE A 60 5.96 -4.05 10.75
C PHE A 60 5.69 -2.56 11.02
N ARG A 61 6.39 -1.98 12.00
CA ARG A 61 6.24 -0.57 12.34
C ARG A 61 6.62 0.32 11.15
N PRO A 62 5.73 1.24 10.72
CA PRO A 62 6.05 2.13 9.62
C PRO A 62 7.11 3.16 10.00
N SER A 63 7.98 3.48 9.06
CA SER A 63 8.89 4.62 9.21
C SER A 63 8.12 5.94 9.22
N LYS A 64 8.78 6.98 9.75
CA LYS A 64 8.19 8.33 9.83
C LYS A 64 8.04 8.98 8.45
N ILE A 65 8.96 8.69 7.54
CA ILE A 65 8.99 9.27 6.20
C ILE A 65 7.90 8.63 5.34
N THR A 66 7.20 9.45 4.57
CA THR A 66 6.33 8.97 3.49
C THR A 66 7.00 9.32 2.18
N TYR A 67 7.15 8.34 1.31
CA TYR A 67 7.68 8.53 -0.04
C TYR A 67 6.49 8.66 -0.99
N GLU A 68 6.45 9.73 -1.78
CA GLU A 68 5.54 9.87 -2.90
C GLU A 68 6.24 9.33 -4.15
N LEU A 69 5.59 8.44 -4.88
CA LEU A 69 6.20 7.69 -5.98
C LEU A 69 5.73 8.23 -7.33
N PHE A 70 4.56 7.79 -7.77
CA PHE A 70 4.05 8.06 -9.11
C PHE A 70 2.68 8.72 -9.00
N ASN A 71 2.53 9.85 -9.68
CA ASN A 71 1.23 10.43 -10.02
C ASN A 71 0.83 9.97 -11.43
N LEU A 72 -0.41 10.28 -11.81
CA LEU A 72 -0.86 10.15 -13.19
C LEU A 72 -0.02 11.06 -14.10
N ASP A 73 0.25 10.57 -15.31
CA ASP A 73 0.86 11.29 -16.43
C ASP A 73 -0.05 11.16 -17.65
N GLU A 74 -1.26 11.70 -17.51
CA GLU A 74 -2.32 11.64 -18.53
C GLU A 74 -1.93 12.17 -19.91
N ASN A 75 -1.00 13.13 -19.96
CA ASN A 75 -0.56 13.75 -21.21
C ASN A 75 0.27 12.78 -22.06
N ASN A 76 1.07 11.93 -21.41
CA ASN A 76 1.88 10.92 -22.09
C ASN A 76 1.18 9.56 -22.12
N HIS A 77 0.34 9.26 -21.12
CA HIS A 77 -0.36 7.99 -20.93
C HIS A 77 -1.87 8.22 -20.86
N GLY A 78 -2.52 8.27 -22.02
CA GLY A 78 -3.96 8.56 -22.11
C GLY A 78 -4.90 7.59 -21.37
N TRP A 79 -4.39 6.43 -20.90
CA TRP A 79 -5.13 5.46 -20.08
C TRP A 79 -5.11 5.78 -18.57
N GLU A 80 -4.29 6.72 -18.11
CA GLU A 80 -4.18 7.08 -16.69
C GLU A 80 -5.28 8.08 -16.28
N ARG A 81 -6.54 7.72 -16.51
CA ARG A 81 -7.74 8.56 -16.29
C ARG A 81 -8.75 7.83 -15.41
N PHE A 82 -9.50 8.56 -14.59
CA PHE A 82 -10.49 7.97 -13.68
C PHE A 82 -11.92 7.98 -14.23
N GLY A 83 -12.73 7.05 -13.72
CA GLY A 83 -14.16 6.91 -14.02
C GLY A 83 -14.45 6.13 -15.30
N GLU A 84 -15.68 5.62 -15.44
CA GLU A 84 -16.12 4.81 -16.59
C GLU A 84 -15.93 5.52 -17.94
N ASN A 85 -15.98 6.86 -17.93
CA ASN A 85 -15.87 7.70 -19.12
C ASN A 85 -14.49 8.36 -19.29
N HIS A 86 -13.48 8.03 -18.47
CA HIS A 86 -12.12 8.59 -18.55
C HIS A 86 -12.09 10.15 -18.49
N GLY A 87 -12.99 10.74 -17.69
CA GLY A 87 -13.20 12.20 -17.65
C GLY A 87 -12.66 12.89 -16.40
N ASP A 88 -12.04 12.15 -15.48
CA ASP A 88 -11.47 12.64 -14.21
C ASP A 88 -12.48 13.32 -13.25
N THR A 89 -13.78 13.10 -13.48
CA THR A 89 -14.91 13.56 -12.64
C THR A 89 -15.62 12.42 -11.95
#